data_AF-I1BLA6-F1
#
_entry.id   AF-I1BLA6-F1
#
_cell.length_a   1.000
_cell.length_b   1.000
_cell.length_c   1.000
_cell.angle_alpha   90.00
_cell.angle_beta   90.00
_cell.angle_gamma   90.00
#
_symmetry.space_group_name_H-M   'P 1'
#
loop_
_entity.id
_entity.type
_entity.pdbx_description
1 polymer ?
#
loop_
_entity_poly.entity_id
_entity_poly.type
_entity_poly.pdbx_seq_one_letter_code
_entity_poly.pdbx_strand_id
1 'polypeptide(L)'
;MQKRQLCSTRNIFLLVIISAATFGAFLFYSSKHSDNEVYCSSSRECYELLKGKAREFQHYSGITDYFAKQELEQQEWKELSQVSIFSETDGEHEVGDDDEMLSVEELEYQRLTNVSLPRVKGAFVVLARNSELYALRSSMRYLEDRFNHKYNYPWIFLNEKPFTEEFKSLTSMMTKAKVHYGLVPEEHWSYPNWIDQEHAAECRKELQDRGIMYGGSESYRHMCRYQSGFFMLHPLLDNLDYYWRVEPGVKFSCDIDYDPFRLMQERDLKYGFTVALREYFETIPTLWEATREYVQTHPQYIYPRTRKDSLLGMISDDNGWSYNLCHFWSNFEMKLAVSFTRG
;
A
#
# COMPACT_ATOMS: atom_id res chain seq x y z
N MET A 1 33.39 22.12 -4.49
CA MET A 1 34.70 21.53 -4.10
C MET A 1 34.87 21.71 -2.60
N GLN A 2 35.54 20.76 -1.92
CA GLN A 2 35.72 20.58 -0.45
C GLN A 2 34.64 19.72 0.21
N LYS A 3 34.75 18.38 0.20
CA LYS A 3 35.63 17.48 1.00
C LYS A 3 35.37 17.54 2.51
N ARG A 4 34.77 16.44 3.00
CA ARG A 4 34.66 16.01 4.39
C ARG A 4 35.97 15.39 4.90
N GLN A 5 36.25 15.56 6.19
CA GLN A 5 36.99 14.72 7.17
C GLN A 5 37.45 15.66 8.30
N LEU A 6 37.65 15.32 9.57
CA LEU A 6 37.45 14.18 10.48
C LEU A 6 37.83 14.72 11.87
N CYS A 7 37.33 14.09 12.95
CA CYS A 7 38.01 13.76 14.23
C CYS A 7 37.01 13.85 15.41
N SER A 8 36.71 12.77 16.13
CA SER A 8 37.58 11.94 16.99
C SER A 8 37.83 12.56 18.36
N THR A 9 37.56 11.76 19.41
CA THR A 9 38.24 11.60 20.71
C THR A 9 37.24 10.82 21.59
N ARG A 10 37.37 9.55 22.00
CA ARG A 10 38.45 8.66 22.47
C ARG A 10 39.05 9.07 23.82
N ASN A 11 38.81 8.23 24.85
CA ASN A 11 39.59 7.93 26.09
C ASN A 11 38.62 7.61 27.28
N ILE A 12 38.77 6.64 28.21
CA ILE A 12 39.91 5.83 28.74
C ILE A 12 39.39 4.59 29.55
N PHE A 13 40.16 3.48 29.48
CA PHE A 13 40.40 2.27 30.32
C PHE A 13 39.55 1.81 31.55
N LEU A 14 39.28 0.48 31.62
CA LEU A 14 39.80 -0.56 32.57
C LEU A 14 39.13 -1.95 32.24
N LEU A 15 39.79 -3.03 31.77
CA LEU A 15 40.47 -4.15 32.50
C LEU A 15 39.60 -4.75 33.67
N VAL A 16 39.04 -5.98 33.63
CA VAL A 16 39.68 -7.30 33.90
C VAL A 16 38.65 -8.48 33.95
N ILE A 17 38.97 -9.60 33.27
CA ILE A 17 38.87 -11.05 33.59
C ILE A 17 37.53 -11.86 33.64
N ILE A 18 37.41 -12.78 32.65
CA ILE A 18 37.13 -14.25 32.66
C ILE A 18 35.98 -14.84 33.50
N SER A 19 35.01 -15.50 32.84
CA SER A 19 34.86 -16.98 32.90
C SER A 19 33.72 -17.51 32.01
N ALA A 20 34.00 -18.63 31.36
CA ALA A 20 33.22 -19.34 30.35
C ALA A 20 32.19 -20.33 30.93
N ALA A 21 31.48 -20.99 30.00
CA ALA A 21 30.75 -22.27 30.09
C ALA A 21 29.23 -22.10 30.38
N THR A 22 28.26 -22.81 29.78
CA THR A 22 28.20 -23.94 28.83
C THR A 22 26.71 -24.28 28.59
N PHE A 23 26.38 -24.87 27.43
CA PHE A 23 25.17 -25.68 27.10
C PHE A 23 23.83 -24.91 26.99
N GLY A 24 22.99 -25.06 25.95
CA GLY A 24 22.83 -26.14 24.97
C GLY A 24 21.51 -26.87 25.21
N ALA A 25 20.45 -26.51 24.49
CA ALA A 25 19.31 -27.39 24.23
C ALA A 25 18.47 -26.89 23.05
N PHE A 26 18.46 -27.70 22.00
CA PHE A 26 17.50 -27.71 20.91
C PHE A 26 16.05 -27.64 21.42
N LEU A 27 15.27 -26.68 20.92
CA LEU A 27 13.82 -26.81 20.85
C LEU A 27 13.39 -26.71 19.40
N PHE A 28 13.21 -27.87 18.77
CA PHE A 28 12.32 -28.02 17.63
C PHE A 28 10.90 -27.66 18.09
N TYR A 29 10.49 -26.41 17.92
CA TYR A 29 9.06 -26.09 17.93
C TYR A 29 8.53 -26.36 16.53
N SER A 30 7.91 -27.52 16.37
CA SER A 30 7.03 -27.80 15.24
C SER A 30 5.96 -26.72 15.22
N SER A 31 6.05 -25.81 14.24
CA SER A 31 5.00 -24.87 13.91
C SER A 31 3.78 -25.69 13.48
N LYS A 32 2.89 -25.96 14.44
CA LYS A 32 1.50 -26.31 14.14
C LYS A 32 0.96 -25.16 13.29
N HIS A 33 0.72 -25.44 12.01
CA HIS A 33 -0.11 -24.61 11.15
C HIS A 33 -1.39 -24.28 11.92
N SER A 34 -1.59 -23.00 12.19
CA SER A 34 -2.87 -22.46 12.63
C SER A 34 -3.77 -22.44 11.39
N ASP A 35 -4.61 -23.45 11.23
CA ASP A 35 -5.72 -23.49 10.28
C ASP A 35 -6.78 -22.44 10.65
N ASN A 36 -6.48 -21.16 10.41
CA ASN A 36 -7.45 -20.07 10.51
C ASN A 36 -7.17 -19.02 9.41
N GLU A 37 -6.80 -19.47 8.21
CA GLU A 37 -6.95 -18.62 7.02
C GLU A 37 -8.43 -18.63 6.63
N VAL A 38 -9.14 -17.56 7.01
CA VAL A 38 -10.53 -17.39 6.62
C VAL A 38 -10.55 -16.81 5.21
N TYR A 39 -10.68 -17.68 4.23
CA TYR A 39 -10.84 -17.29 2.84
C TYR A 39 -12.29 -16.88 2.57
N CYS A 40 -12.49 -15.72 1.94
CA CYS A 40 -13.78 -15.30 1.41
C CYS A 40 -13.78 -15.43 -0.12
N SER A 41 -14.85 -16.03 -0.66
CA SER A 41 -15.00 -16.34 -2.09
C SER A 41 -15.76 -15.26 -2.87
N SER A 42 -16.40 -14.31 -2.17
CA SER A 42 -17.14 -13.21 -2.78
C SER A 42 -17.01 -11.91 -1.98
N SER A 43 -17.18 -10.79 -2.67
CA SER A 43 -17.26 -9.45 -2.08
C SER A 43 -18.20 -9.38 -0.85
N ARG A 44 -19.36 -10.03 -0.91
CA ARG A 44 -20.34 -10.06 0.20
C ARG A 44 -19.83 -10.85 1.40
N GLU A 45 -19.19 -11.99 1.16
CA GLU A 45 -18.61 -12.83 2.20
C GLU A 45 -17.44 -12.13 2.90
N CYS A 46 -16.56 -11.48 2.12
CA CYS A 46 -15.47 -10.68 2.65
C CYS A 46 -15.98 -9.50 3.50
N TYR A 47 -17.07 -8.86 3.08
CA TYR A 47 -17.71 -7.77 3.85
C TYR A 47 -18.24 -8.25 5.20
N GLU A 48 -18.99 -9.35 5.25
CA GLU A 48 -19.51 -9.87 6.53
C GLU A 48 -18.38 -10.34 7.47
N LEU A 49 -17.29 -10.90 6.91
CA LEU A 49 -16.10 -11.25 7.68
C LEU A 49 -15.44 -10.01 8.32
N LEU A 50 -15.24 -8.95 7.53
CA LEU A 50 -14.66 -7.68 8.01
C LEU A 50 -15.53 -7.04 9.08
N LYS A 51 -16.85 -7.07 8.91
CA LYS A 51 -17.83 -6.59 9.88
C LYS A 51 -17.80 -7.39 11.19
N GLY A 52 -17.60 -8.71 11.10
CA GLY A 52 -17.40 -9.58 12.26
C GLY A 52 -16.15 -9.18 13.05
N LYS A 53 -14.99 -9.12 12.39
CA LYS A 53 -13.73 -8.70 13.03
C LYS A 53 -13.79 -7.29 13.61
N ALA A 54 -14.41 -6.33 12.90
CA ALA A 54 -14.55 -4.95 13.39
C ALA A 54 -15.29 -4.84 14.74
N ARG A 55 -16.19 -5.78 15.06
CA ARG A 55 -16.88 -5.83 16.36
C ARG A 55 -16.00 -6.35 17.49
N GLU A 56 -15.05 -7.25 17.18
CA GLU A 56 -14.11 -7.80 18.17
C GLU A 56 -13.10 -6.74 18.64
N PHE A 57 -12.74 -5.79 17.77
CA PHE A 57 -11.82 -4.70 18.09
C PHE A 57 -12.36 -3.65 19.09
N GLN A 58 -13.65 -3.68 19.43
CA GLN A 58 -14.23 -2.71 20.37
C GLN A 58 -13.94 -3.00 21.86
N HIS A 59 -13.33 -4.13 22.19
CA HIS A 59 -13.17 -4.58 23.57
C HIS A 59 -11.79 -4.38 24.21
N TYR A 60 -10.81 -3.81 23.50
CA TYR A 60 -9.49 -3.54 24.07
C TYR A 60 -9.33 -2.04 24.38
N SER A 61 -9.25 -1.72 25.66
CA SER A 61 -8.73 -0.44 26.15
C SER A 61 -7.83 -0.76 27.35
N GLY A 62 -6.52 -0.83 27.11
CA GLY A 62 -5.51 -1.21 28.10
C GLY A 62 -4.26 -0.34 27.96
N ILE A 63 -4.43 0.98 28.06
CA ILE A 63 -3.41 1.98 27.71
C ILE A 63 -2.34 2.21 28.81
N THR A 64 -2.47 1.62 30.00
CA THR A 64 -1.66 2.03 31.16
C THR A 64 -0.33 1.29 31.36
N ASP A 65 -0.16 0.06 30.89
CA ASP A 65 1.05 -0.74 31.18
C ASP A 65 2.19 -0.57 30.15
N TYR A 66 1.94 0.12 29.04
CA TYR A 66 2.89 0.25 27.93
C TYR A 66 4.02 1.26 28.20
N PHE A 67 3.74 2.34 28.94
CA PHE A 67 4.72 3.40 29.19
C PHE A 67 5.80 3.01 30.21
N ALA A 68 5.58 1.98 31.03
CA ALA A 68 6.55 1.53 32.02
C ALA A 68 7.63 0.59 31.45
N LYS A 69 7.39 -0.05 30.29
CA LYS A 69 8.33 -1.01 29.67
C LYS A 69 9.31 -0.37 28.68
N GLN A 70 9.07 0.87 28.25
CA GLN A 70 9.86 1.54 27.22
C GLN A 70 11.25 2.01 27.66
N GLU A 71 11.53 2.15 28.96
CA GLU A 71 12.85 2.59 29.44
C GLU A 71 13.87 1.44 29.58
N LEU A 72 13.44 0.18 29.54
CA LEU A 72 14.32 -0.97 29.82
C LEU A 72 14.83 -1.71 28.57
N GLU A 73 14.15 -1.63 27.42
CA GLU A 73 14.48 -2.43 26.23
C GLU A 73 15.32 -1.68 25.16
N GLN A 74 15.62 -0.39 25.35
CA GLN A 74 16.47 0.38 24.43
C GLN A 74 17.99 0.07 24.53
N GLN A 75 18.42 -0.84 25.41
CA GLN A 75 19.84 -1.16 25.62
C GLN A 75 20.33 -2.46 24.95
N GLU A 76 19.48 -3.28 24.32
CA GLU A 76 19.87 -4.66 23.95
C GLU A 76 20.15 -4.97 22.47
N TRP A 77 20.10 -4.00 21.53
CA TRP A 77 20.28 -4.33 20.09
C TRP A 77 21.32 -3.48 19.36
N LYS A 78 22.47 -3.22 20.01
CA LYS A 78 23.64 -2.56 19.39
C LYS A 78 24.80 -3.49 19.03
N GLU A 79 24.58 -4.80 18.99
CA GLU A 79 25.56 -5.76 18.49
C GLU A 79 24.98 -6.54 17.31
N LEU A 80 25.77 -6.64 16.23
CA LEU A 80 25.65 -7.47 15.01
C LEU A 80 25.58 -6.66 13.70
N SER A 81 26.69 -6.02 13.32
CA SER A 81 27.07 -5.90 11.89
C SER A 81 28.49 -5.34 11.69
N GLN A 82 29.50 -6.22 11.66
CA GLN A 82 30.73 -6.10 10.82
C GLN A 82 31.17 -7.55 10.51
N VAL A 83 31.53 -7.95 9.28
CA VAL A 83 32.84 -7.76 8.61
C VAL A 83 32.72 -8.02 7.08
N SER A 84 33.72 -7.53 6.34
CA SER A 84 33.81 -7.31 4.89
C SER A 84 35.01 -8.03 4.18
N ILE A 85 34.85 -8.36 2.87
CA ILE A 85 35.78 -8.33 1.69
C ILE A 85 36.88 -9.41 1.43
N PHE A 86 36.96 -9.85 0.14
CA PHE A 86 38.11 -10.08 -0.83
C PHE A 86 37.83 -11.35 -1.70
N SER A 87 38.24 -11.59 -2.97
CA SER A 87 38.60 -10.88 -4.24
C SER A 87 38.72 -11.95 -5.37
N GLU A 88 38.60 -11.52 -6.63
CA GLU A 88 38.86 -12.09 -7.99
C GLU A 88 39.58 -13.46 -8.21
N THR A 89 39.21 -14.17 -9.30
CA THR A 89 40.09 -14.53 -10.45
C THR A 89 39.30 -15.04 -11.68
N ASP A 90 39.92 -14.87 -12.85
CA ASP A 90 39.44 -14.97 -14.25
C ASP A 90 39.16 -16.38 -14.83
N GLY A 91 38.49 -16.38 -16.00
CA GLY A 91 38.49 -17.49 -16.97
C GLY A 91 37.85 -17.08 -18.31
N GLU A 92 38.69 -16.85 -19.33
CA GLU A 92 38.30 -16.60 -20.73
C GLU A 92 37.77 -17.87 -21.43
N HIS A 93 36.81 -17.70 -22.34
CA HIS A 93 36.58 -18.59 -23.47
C HIS A 93 35.87 -17.81 -24.61
N GLU A 94 36.57 -17.62 -25.73
CA GLU A 94 35.98 -17.19 -27.01
C GLU A 94 35.64 -18.43 -27.87
N VAL A 95 34.43 -18.47 -28.44
CA VAL A 95 34.12 -19.04 -29.76
C VAL A 95 32.94 -18.25 -30.33
N GLY A 96 33.09 -17.76 -31.57
CA GLY A 96 32.11 -16.94 -32.26
C GLY A 96 30.97 -17.70 -32.94
N ASP A 97 29.86 -17.00 -33.11
CA ASP A 97 29.08 -16.83 -34.34
C ASP A 97 28.18 -15.61 -34.10
N ASP A 98 28.12 -14.68 -35.06
CA ASP A 98 27.37 -13.42 -34.95
C ASP A 98 25.85 -13.69 -34.97
N ASP A 99 25.29 -13.98 -33.80
CA ASP A 99 23.87 -13.83 -33.47
C ASP A 99 23.84 -13.03 -32.16
N GLU A 100 23.62 -11.72 -32.25
CA GLU A 100 23.70 -10.80 -31.12
C GLU A 100 22.61 -11.16 -30.09
N MET A 101 22.96 -11.97 -29.08
CA MET A 101 22.02 -12.37 -28.03
C MET A 101 21.60 -11.14 -27.24
N LEU A 102 20.30 -10.83 -27.31
CA LEU A 102 19.68 -9.78 -26.52
C LEU A 102 19.95 -9.99 -25.02
N SER A 103 20.23 -8.90 -24.31
CA SER A 103 20.32 -8.88 -22.86
C SER A 103 18.99 -9.28 -22.20
N VAL A 104 19.05 -9.67 -20.92
CA VAL A 104 17.86 -10.02 -20.14
C VAL A 104 16.88 -8.85 -20.07
N GLU A 105 17.40 -7.63 -19.94
CA GLU A 105 16.63 -6.39 -19.90
C GLU A 105 15.94 -6.10 -21.24
N GLU A 106 16.61 -6.36 -22.37
CA GLU A 106 16.02 -6.18 -23.70
C GLU A 106 14.91 -7.19 -23.97
N LEU A 107 15.11 -8.45 -23.57
CA LEU A 107 14.07 -9.49 -23.65
C LEU A 107 12.85 -9.15 -22.78
N GLU A 108 13.07 -8.64 -21.56
CA GLU A 108 12.00 -8.15 -20.70
C GLU A 108 11.26 -6.98 -21.35
N TYR A 109 11.98 -5.99 -21.89
CA TYR A 109 11.37 -4.83 -22.55
C TYR A 109 10.56 -5.25 -23.78
N GLN A 110 11.07 -6.13 -24.63
CA GLN A 110 10.34 -6.68 -25.77
C GLN A 110 9.04 -7.38 -25.34
N ARG A 111 9.10 -8.17 -24.27
CA ARG A 111 7.92 -8.86 -23.73
C ARG A 111 6.91 -7.87 -23.14
N LEU A 112 7.35 -6.87 -22.38
CA LEU A 112 6.46 -5.89 -21.75
C LEU A 112 5.82 -4.93 -22.76
N THR A 113 6.47 -4.68 -23.88
CA THR A 113 5.94 -3.83 -24.98
C THR A 113 5.11 -4.62 -25.99
N ASN A 114 5.07 -5.96 -25.90
CA ASN A 114 4.35 -6.80 -26.84
C ASN A 114 2.82 -6.75 -26.62
N VAL A 115 2.16 -5.90 -27.40
CA VAL A 115 0.70 -5.74 -27.36
C VAL A 115 -0.09 -6.97 -27.81
N SER A 116 0.51 -7.98 -28.44
CA SER A 116 -0.20 -9.20 -28.86
C SER A 116 -0.41 -10.20 -27.72
N LEU A 117 0.31 -10.05 -26.60
CA LEU A 117 0.18 -10.96 -25.46
C LEU A 117 -1.19 -10.84 -24.78
N PRO A 118 -1.68 -11.90 -24.11
CA PRO A 118 -2.87 -11.81 -23.27
C PRO A 118 -2.70 -10.74 -22.19
N ARG A 119 -3.79 -10.06 -21.82
CA ARG A 119 -3.74 -9.06 -20.75
C ARG A 119 -3.82 -9.73 -19.39
N VAL A 120 -3.11 -9.15 -18.42
CA VAL A 120 -3.33 -9.45 -17.01
C VAL A 120 -4.76 -9.06 -16.65
N LYS A 121 -5.35 -9.66 -15.61
CA LYS A 121 -6.65 -9.22 -15.11
C LYS A 121 -6.50 -7.89 -14.37
N GLY A 122 -6.30 -6.82 -15.13
CA GLY A 122 -6.13 -5.44 -14.65
C GLY A 122 -7.31 -4.56 -15.04
N ALA A 123 -7.56 -3.51 -14.27
CA ALA A 123 -8.47 -2.43 -14.66
C ALA A 123 -8.03 -1.08 -14.06
N PHE A 124 -8.41 0.01 -14.71
CA PHE A 124 -8.44 1.30 -14.05
C PHE A 124 -9.68 1.38 -13.17
N VAL A 125 -9.51 1.78 -11.92
CA VAL A 125 -10.62 1.94 -10.97
C VAL A 125 -10.67 3.39 -10.54
N VAL A 126 -11.85 3.98 -10.67
CA VAL A 126 -12.09 5.40 -10.45
C VAL A 126 -13.31 5.54 -9.55
N LEU A 127 -13.16 6.22 -8.42
CA LEU A 127 -14.27 6.69 -7.61
C LEU A 127 -14.52 8.16 -7.99
N ALA A 128 -15.65 8.46 -8.62
CA ALA A 128 -15.92 9.82 -9.10
C ALA A 128 -17.40 10.14 -9.07
N ARG A 129 -17.72 11.41 -8.84
CA ARG A 129 -19.09 11.93 -8.90
C ARG A 129 -19.43 12.39 -10.32
N ASN A 130 -20.73 12.45 -10.59
CA ASN A 130 -21.24 13.01 -11.85
C ASN A 130 -20.72 14.45 -12.11
N SER A 131 -20.55 15.25 -11.06
CA SER A 131 -20.05 16.63 -11.14
C SER A 131 -18.57 16.74 -11.57
N GLU A 132 -17.82 15.64 -11.51
CA GLU A 132 -16.38 15.62 -11.82
C GLU A 132 -16.09 15.14 -13.25
N LEU A 133 -17.15 14.93 -14.05
CA LEU A 133 -17.08 14.38 -15.40
C LEU A 133 -16.00 15.03 -16.28
N TYR A 134 -15.94 16.36 -16.34
CA TYR A 134 -14.97 17.04 -17.20
C TYR A 134 -13.53 16.89 -16.71
N ALA A 135 -13.31 16.91 -15.39
CA ALA A 135 -12.00 16.67 -14.80
C ALA A 135 -11.56 15.22 -15.06
N LEU A 136 -12.47 14.26 -14.94
CA LEU A 136 -12.21 12.86 -15.23
C LEU A 136 -11.90 12.62 -16.71
N ARG A 137 -12.67 13.20 -17.63
CA ARG A 137 -12.39 13.11 -19.08
C ARG A 137 -11.01 13.63 -19.42
N SER A 138 -10.55 14.69 -18.75
CA SER A 138 -9.18 15.18 -18.89
C SER A 138 -8.16 14.10 -18.50
N SER A 139 -8.34 13.46 -17.35
CA SER A 139 -7.46 12.38 -16.88
C SER A 139 -7.50 11.14 -17.77
N MET A 140 -8.69 10.73 -18.23
CA MET A 140 -8.85 9.65 -19.20
C MET A 140 -8.07 9.95 -20.48
N ARG A 141 -8.20 11.16 -21.03
CA ARG A 141 -7.46 11.54 -22.24
C ARG A 141 -5.95 11.38 -22.05
N TYR A 142 -5.40 11.90 -20.96
CA TYR A 142 -3.97 11.74 -20.68
C TYR A 142 -3.56 10.27 -20.61
N LEU A 143 -4.31 9.43 -19.90
CA LEU A 143 -3.93 8.03 -19.73
C LEU A 143 -4.14 7.20 -21.01
N GLU A 144 -5.18 7.49 -21.77
CA GLU A 144 -5.42 6.89 -23.09
C GLU A 144 -4.32 7.29 -24.07
N ASP A 145 -3.99 8.57 -24.19
CA ASP A 145 -2.96 9.09 -25.09
C ASP A 145 -1.57 8.51 -24.75
N ARG A 146 -1.22 8.45 -23.46
CA ARG A 146 0.12 8.03 -23.01
C ARG A 146 0.30 6.52 -22.92
N PHE A 147 -0.77 5.76 -22.70
CA PHE A 147 -0.68 4.34 -22.36
C PHE A 147 -1.81 3.50 -22.98
N ASN A 148 -3.05 3.76 -22.60
CA ASN A 148 -4.09 2.74 -22.69
C ASN A 148 -4.60 2.48 -24.11
N HIS A 149 -4.40 3.40 -25.06
CA HIS A 149 -4.73 3.14 -26.47
C HIS A 149 -3.98 1.92 -27.05
N LYS A 150 -2.82 1.58 -26.49
CA LYS A 150 -1.98 0.43 -26.88
C LYS A 150 -2.52 -0.88 -26.28
N TYR A 151 -2.93 -0.84 -25.01
CA TYR A 151 -3.19 -2.05 -24.22
C TYR A 151 -4.68 -2.35 -24.00
N ASN A 152 -5.55 -1.34 -24.05
CA ASN A 152 -7.01 -1.44 -23.93
C ASN A 152 -7.48 -2.13 -22.63
N TYR A 153 -6.84 -1.82 -21.50
CA TYR A 153 -7.32 -2.22 -20.17
C TYR A 153 -8.66 -1.54 -19.85
N PRO A 154 -9.61 -2.26 -19.22
CA PRO A 154 -10.94 -1.74 -18.93
C PRO A 154 -10.94 -0.63 -17.88
N TRP A 155 -11.96 0.22 -17.94
CA TRP A 155 -12.26 1.24 -16.93
C TRP A 155 -13.44 0.81 -16.07
N ILE A 156 -13.33 0.98 -14.75
CA ILE A 156 -14.39 0.76 -13.78
C ILE A 156 -14.63 2.05 -13.02
N PHE A 157 -15.79 2.65 -13.23
CA PHE A 157 -16.25 3.85 -12.54
C PHE A 157 -17.19 3.45 -11.40
N LEU A 158 -16.90 3.94 -10.19
CA LEU A 158 -17.69 3.74 -8.97
C LEU A 158 -18.17 5.10 -8.45
N ASN A 159 -19.37 5.15 -7.88
CA ASN A 159 -19.97 6.36 -7.33
C ASN A 159 -20.99 5.99 -6.24
N GLU A 160 -21.14 6.83 -5.22
CA GLU A 160 -22.17 6.69 -4.19
C GLU A 160 -23.59 7.00 -4.70
N LYS A 161 -23.70 7.57 -5.90
CA LYS A 161 -24.97 7.82 -6.60
C LYS A 161 -24.95 7.20 -8.00
N PRO A 162 -26.12 6.90 -8.60
CA PRO A 162 -26.19 6.45 -9.98
C PRO A 162 -25.51 7.44 -10.94
N PHE A 163 -24.70 6.93 -11.87
CA PHE A 163 -24.13 7.74 -12.94
C PHE A 163 -25.22 8.20 -13.92
N THR A 164 -25.14 9.46 -14.35
CA THR A 164 -26.02 10.01 -15.38
C THR A 164 -25.70 9.39 -16.74
N GLU A 165 -26.67 9.42 -17.65
CA GLU A 165 -26.45 8.97 -19.03
C GLU A 165 -25.43 9.83 -19.76
N GLU A 166 -25.35 11.13 -19.43
CA GLU A 166 -24.28 12.00 -19.93
C GLU A 166 -22.90 11.50 -19.47
N PHE A 167 -22.75 11.17 -18.19
CA PHE A 167 -21.49 10.65 -17.66
C PHE A 167 -21.08 9.39 -18.43
N LYS A 168 -21.97 8.39 -18.49
CA LYS A 168 -21.71 7.12 -19.16
C LYS A 168 -21.38 7.30 -20.65
N SER A 169 -22.15 8.13 -21.34
CA SER A 169 -21.95 8.40 -22.76
C SER A 169 -20.58 9.04 -23.01
N LEU A 170 -20.29 10.12 -22.29
CA LEU A 170 -19.07 10.89 -22.51
C LEU A 170 -17.79 10.17 -22.06
N THR A 171 -17.83 9.33 -21.02
CA THR A 171 -16.67 8.51 -20.64
C THR A 171 -16.47 7.31 -21.57
N SER A 172 -17.56 6.65 -22.02
CA SER A 172 -17.44 5.51 -22.96
C SER A 172 -16.86 5.92 -24.30
N MET A 173 -17.10 7.16 -24.76
CA MET A 173 -16.53 7.70 -26.00
C MET A 173 -15.02 7.98 -25.92
N MET A 174 -14.42 8.00 -24.72
CA MET A 174 -13.00 8.34 -24.54
C MET A 174 -12.05 7.17 -24.79
N THR A 175 -12.56 5.93 -24.87
CA THR A 175 -11.73 4.72 -24.92
C THR A 175 -12.33 3.66 -25.83
N LYS A 176 -11.49 2.78 -26.36
CA LYS A 176 -11.92 1.55 -27.06
C LYS A 176 -12.08 0.37 -26.11
N ALA A 177 -11.56 0.50 -24.88
CA ALA A 177 -11.64 -0.53 -23.86
C ALA A 177 -13.07 -0.68 -23.32
N LYS A 178 -13.34 -1.80 -22.64
CA LYS A 178 -14.60 -1.99 -21.93
C LYS A 178 -14.71 -0.99 -20.78
N VAL A 179 -15.92 -0.49 -20.56
CA VAL A 179 -16.22 0.43 -19.47
C VAL A 179 -17.35 -0.13 -18.62
N HIS A 180 -17.16 -0.10 -17.31
CA HIS A 180 -18.12 -0.56 -16.32
C HIS A 180 -18.50 0.57 -15.36
N TYR A 181 -19.77 0.58 -14.94
CA TYR A 181 -20.30 1.57 -14.01
C TYR A 181 -20.93 0.84 -12.81
N GLY A 182 -20.42 1.10 -11.62
CA GLY A 182 -20.87 0.50 -10.36
C GLY A 182 -21.44 1.54 -9.41
N LEU A 183 -22.52 1.18 -8.72
CA LEU A 183 -23.04 1.94 -7.59
C LEU A 183 -22.41 1.37 -6.32
N VAL A 184 -21.81 2.24 -5.51
CA VAL A 184 -21.28 1.85 -4.20
C VAL A 184 -22.45 1.46 -3.29
N PRO A 185 -22.44 0.26 -2.69
CA PRO A 185 -23.47 -0.15 -1.73
C PRO A 185 -23.56 0.83 -0.56
N GLU A 186 -24.78 1.10 -0.09
CA GLU A 186 -25.02 2.08 0.98
C GLU A 186 -24.29 1.68 2.28
N GLU A 187 -24.20 0.39 2.58
CA GLU A 187 -23.48 -0.17 3.73
C GLU A 187 -21.97 0.13 3.71
N HIS A 188 -21.40 0.36 2.52
CA HIS A 188 -19.99 0.73 2.34
C HIS A 188 -19.78 2.26 2.42
N TRP A 189 -20.84 3.05 2.29
CA TRP A 189 -20.82 4.52 2.26
C TRP A 189 -21.67 5.19 3.36
N SER A 190 -22.04 4.46 4.41
CA SER A 190 -22.84 4.95 5.55
C SER A 190 -22.09 4.85 6.88
N TYR A 191 -22.67 5.43 7.93
CA TYR A 191 -22.19 5.23 9.29
C TYR A 191 -22.44 3.79 9.75
N PRO A 192 -21.42 3.10 10.27
CA PRO A 192 -21.64 1.90 11.06
C PRO A 192 -22.51 2.19 12.29
N ASN A 193 -23.24 1.19 12.77
CA ASN A 193 -24.18 1.34 13.88
C ASN A 193 -23.52 1.69 15.23
N TRP A 194 -22.21 1.52 15.35
CA TRP A 194 -21.45 1.88 16.55
C TRP A 194 -20.85 3.29 16.52
N ILE A 195 -21.06 4.06 15.45
CA ILE A 195 -20.62 5.45 15.37
C ILE A 195 -21.74 6.37 15.86
N ASP A 196 -21.44 7.14 16.90
CA ASP A 196 -22.27 8.26 17.33
C ASP A 196 -22.17 9.39 16.29
N GLN A 197 -23.29 9.63 15.60
CA GLN A 197 -23.35 10.61 14.52
C GLN A 197 -23.36 12.06 15.03
N GLU A 198 -23.85 12.31 16.24
CA GLU A 198 -23.83 13.64 16.86
C GLU A 198 -22.40 14.00 17.22
N HIS A 199 -21.70 13.10 17.92
CA HIS A 199 -20.29 13.28 18.23
C HIS A 199 -19.43 13.42 16.96
N ALA A 200 -19.69 12.60 15.93
CA ALA A 200 -19.00 12.71 14.65
C ALA A 200 -19.24 14.07 13.97
N ALA A 201 -20.43 14.67 14.12
CA ALA A 201 -20.74 16.00 13.59
C ALA A 201 -20.01 17.10 14.37
N GLU A 202 -19.92 16.99 15.69
CA GLU A 202 -19.15 17.91 16.54
C GLU A 202 -17.66 17.91 16.18
N CYS A 203 -17.03 16.74 16.06
CA CYS A 203 -15.63 16.63 15.65
C CYS A 203 -15.38 17.21 14.25
N ARG A 204 -16.33 17.04 13.32
CA ARG A 204 -16.25 17.67 11.99
C ARG A 204 -16.25 19.18 12.07
N LYS A 205 -17.13 19.74 12.90
CA LYS A 205 -17.22 21.17 13.13
C LYS A 205 -15.94 21.71 13.74
N GLU A 206 -15.38 21.04 14.75
CA GLU A 206 -14.10 21.44 15.35
C GLU A 206 -12.96 21.49 14.32
N LEU A 207 -12.84 20.45 13.49
CA LEU A 207 -11.81 20.41 12.44
C LEU A 207 -12.04 21.49 11.37
N GLN A 208 -13.29 21.80 11.04
CA GLN A 208 -13.64 22.90 10.15
C GLN A 208 -13.25 24.26 10.75
N ASP A 209 -13.57 24.50 12.03
CA ASP A 209 -13.29 25.74 12.74
C ASP A 209 -11.77 25.97 12.90
N ARG A 210 -11.00 24.88 12.96
CA ARG A 210 -9.52 24.89 12.93
C ARG A 210 -8.93 25.09 11.53
N GLY A 211 -9.76 25.19 10.49
CA GLY A 211 -9.31 25.41 9.11
C GLY A 211 -8.67 24.18 8.46
N ILE A 212 -8.90 22.97 8.99
CA ILE A 212 -8.36 21.73 8.40
C ILE A 212 -9.08 21.46 7.08
N MET A 213 -8.30 21.19 6.03
CA MET A 213 -8.84 20.89 4.70
C MET A 213 -9.80 19.69 4.77
N TYR A 214 -11.00 19.84 4.21
CA TYR A 214 -12.10 18.87 4.30
C TYR A 214 -12.55 18.52 5.74
N GLY A 215 -12.12 19.28 6.76
CA GLY A 215 -12.43 19.05 8.17
C GLY A 215 -13.92 18.90 8.44
N GLY A 216 -14.76 19.74 7.83
CA GLY A 216 -16.22 19.67 7.94
C GLY A 216 -16.92 18.66 7.01
N SER A 217 -16.19 18.02 6.09
CA SER A 217 -16.81 17.19 5.04
C SER A 217 -17.09 15.78 5.53
N GLU A 218 -18.37 15.46 5.68
CA GLU A 218 -18.85 14.10 5.97
C GLU A 218 -18.56 13.13 4.82
N SER A 219 -18.93 13.53 3.60
CA SER A 219 -18.72 12.70 2.42
C SER A 219 -17.23 12.37 2.15
N TYR A 220 -16.31 13.25 2.57
CA TYR A 220 -14.88 12.99 2.46
C TYR A 220 -14.43 11.87 3.41
N ARG A 221 -15.02 11.77 4.62
CA ARG A 221 -14.74 10.67 5.55
C ARG A 221 -15.26 9.35 5.02
N HIS A 222 -16.45 9.34 4.43
CA HIS A 222 -16.97 8.14 3.75
C HIS A 222 -16.07 7.72 2.57
N MET A 223 -15.57 8.67 1.80
CA MET A 223 -14.58 8.41 0.74
C MET A 223 -13.29 7.80 1.29
N CYS A 224 -12.68 8.39 2.32
CA CYS A 224 -11.49 7.85 2.97
C CYS A 224 -11.73 6.42 3.49
N ARG A 225 -12.86 6.18 4.17
CA ARG A 225 -13.26 4.86 4.65
C ARG A 225 -13.43 3.86 3.49
N TYR A 226 -14.11 4.27 2.43
CA TYR A 226 -14.36 3.42 1.26
C TYR A 226 -13.06 3.00 0.58
N GLN A 227 -12.15 3.94 0.35
CA GLN A 227 -10.84 3.69 -0.24
C GLN A 227 -9.90 2.91 0.70
N SER A 228 -10.09 2.98 2.02
CA SER A 228 -9.27 2.24 2.97
C SER A 228 -9.62 0.75 3.04
N GLY A 229 -10.90 0.38 2.85
CA GLY A 229 -11.32 -1.00 3.12
C GLY A 229 -12.45 -1.59 2.27
N PHE A 230 -13.25 -0.80 1.56
CA PHE A 230 -14.46 -1.32 0.90
C PHE A 230 -14.40 -1.41 -0.61
N PHE A 231 -13.60 -0.57 -1.29
CA PHE A 231 -13.60 -0.55 -2.75
C PHE A 231 -13.25 -1.91 -3.36
N MET A 232 -12.37 -2.68 -2.70
CA MET A 232 -11.92 -4.02 -3.10
C MET A 232 -13.01 -5.09 -2.94
N LEU A 233 -14.06 -4.77 -2.21
CA LEU A 233 -15.26 -5.60 -2.00
C LEU A 233 -16.39 -5.19 -2.95
N HIS A 234 -16.11 -4.37 -3.96
CA HIS A 234 -17.10 -4.07 -4.96
C HIS A 234 -17.12 -5.23 -6.00
N PRO A 235 -18.28 -5.80 -6.37
CA PRO A 235 -18.35 -6.98 -7.23
C PRO A 235 -17.66 -6.85 -8.59
N LEU A 236 -17.57 -5.63 -9.13
CA LEU A 236 -16.83 -5.36 -10.37
C LEU A 236 -15.32 -5.62 -10.26
N LEU A 237 -14.77 -5.73 -9.05
CA LEU A 237 -13.36 -6.02 -8.80
C LEU A 237 -13.09 -7.51 -8.52
N ASP A 238 -14.12 -8.36 -8.40
CA ASP A 238 -13.97 -9.76 -7.95
C ASP A 238 -13.06 -10.61 -8.85
N ASN A 239 -12.93 -10.25 -10.13
CA ASN A 239 -12.14 -10.99 -11.12
C ASN A 239 -10.87 -10.23 -11.56
N LEU A 240 -10.44 -9.22 -10.81
CA LEU A 240 -9.20 -8.51 -11.10
C LEU A 240 -8.07 -9.03 -10.24
N ASP A 241 -6.90 -9.26 -10.84
CA ASP A 241 -5.65 -9.50 -10.12
C ASP A 241 -5.03 -8.18 -9.68
N TYR A 242 -5.16 -7.11 -10.48
CA TYR A 242 -4.57 -5.80 -10.21
C TYR A 242 -5.56 -4.67 -10.50
N TYR A 243 -5.43 -3.56 -9.78
CA TYR A 243 -6.09 -2.30 -10.16
C TYR A 243 -5.09 -1.15 -10.22
N TRP A 244 -5.43 -0.17 -11.04
CA TRP A 244 -4.77 1.13 -11.08
C TRP A 244 -5.78 2.21 -10.73
N ARG A 245 -5.63 2.84 -9.57
CA ARG A 245 -6.47 3.98 -9.17
C ARG A 245 -6.15 5.21 -10.00
N VAL A 246 -7.19 5.83 -10.53
CA VAL A 246 -7.10 7.10 -11.25
C VAL A 246 -8.11 8.07 -10.65
N GLU A 247 -7.66 9.27 -10.29
CA GLU A 247 -8.51 10.34 -9.77
C GLU A 247 -8.86 11.36 -10.89
N PRO A 248 -10.02 12.03 -10.82
CA PRO A 248 -10.32 13.15 -11.69
C PRO A 248 -9.29 14.29 -11.57
N GLY A 249 -8.91 14.90 -12.69
CA GLY A 249 -8.05 16.09 -12.72
C GLY A 249 -6.53 15.82 -12.68
N VAL A 250 -6.09 14.56 -12.66
CA VAL A 250 -4.67 14.19 -12.78
C VAL A 250 -4.15 14.26 -14.22
N LYS A 251 -2.83 14.36 -14.39
CA LYS A 251 -2.14 14.42 -15.69
C LYS A 251 -1.03 13.37 -15.76
N PHE A 252 -0.89 12.75 -16.93
CA PHE A 252 0.22 11.85 -17.26
C PHE A 252 1.10 12.53 -18.31
N SER A 253 2.34 12.86 -17.92
CA SER A 253 3.23 13.71 -18.73
C SER A 253 4.13 12.92 -19.68
N CYS A 254 4.38 11.65 -19.39
CA CYS A 254 5.29 10.79 -20.14
C CYS A 254 4.51 9.69 -20.85
N ASP A 255 4.99 9.28 -22.02
CA ASP A 255 4.50 8.07 -22.69
C ASP A 255 4.92 6.84 -21.88
N ILE A 256 4.02 5.86 -21.79
CA ILE A 256 4.25 4.58 -21.12
C ILE A 256 4.15 3.52 -22.21
N ASP A 257 5.31 3.04 -22.65
CA ASP A 257 5.41 2.14 -23.80
C ASP A 257 5.29 0.67 -23.44
N TYR A 258 5.47 0.32 -22.16
CA TYR A 258 5.40 -1.04 -21.64
C TYR A 258 4.12 -1.26 -20.82
N ASP A 259 3.71 -2.51 -20.62
CA ASP A 259 2.54 -2.89 -19.80
C ASP A 259 2.89 -2.92 -18.29
N PRO A 260 2.44 -1.94 -17.47
CA PRO A 260 2.76 -1.92 -16.05
C PRO A 260 2.04 -3.01 -15.25
N PHE A 261 0.85 -3.46 -15.68
CA PHE A 261 0.15 -4.56 -15.01
C PHE A 261 0.91 -5.88 -15.20
N ARG A 262 1.42 -6.11 -16.41
CA ARG A 262 2.31 -7.25 -16.68
C ARG A 262 3.61 -7.17 -15.88
N LEU A 263 4.23 -5.99 -15.81
CA LEU A 263 5.41 -5.79 -14.98
C LEU A 263 5.14 -6.16 -13.51
N MET A 264 4.01 -5.73 -12.97
CA MET A 264 3.61 -6.09 -11.60
C MET A 264 3.43 -7.60 -11.44
N GLN A 265 2.72 -8.25 -12.37
CA GLN A 265 2.51 -9.69 -12.34
C GLN A 265 3.83 -10.48 -12.38
N GLU A 266 4.70 -10.15 -13.33
CA GLU A 266 5.90 -10.96 -13.59
C GLU A 266 7.01 -10.76 -12.56
N ARG A 267 7.03 -9.61 -11.90
CA ARG A 267 7.96 -9.32 -10.79
C ARG A 267 7.34 -9.54 -9.41
N ASP A 268 6.13 -10.12 -9.34
CA ASP A 268 5.36 -10.33 -8.11
C ASP A 268 5.21 -9.08 -7.23
N LEU A 269 5.05 -7.91 -7.86
CA LEU A 269 4.94 -6.63 -7.15
C LEU A 269 3.55 -6.46 -6.55
N LYS A 270 3.48 -5.93 -5.34
CA LYS A 270 2.21 -5.77 -4.60
C LYS A 270 1.63 -4.37 -4.66
N TYR A 271 2.49 -3.35 -4.74
CA TYR A 271 2.10 -1.95 -4.71
C TYR A 271 3.08 -1.09 -5.52
N GLY A 272 2.54 -0.12 -6.26
CA GLY A 272 3.27 0.89 -7.02
C GLY A 272 2.71 2.28 -6.72
N PHE A 273 3.61 3.23 -6.49
CA PHE A 273 3.31 4.62 -6.18
C PHE A 273 4.20 5.57 -6.98
N THR A 274 3.83 6.85 -7.06
CA THR A 274 4.64 7.89 -7.72
C THR A 274 5.13 8.97 -6.77
N VAL A 275 4.36 9.27 -5.72
CA VAL A 275 4.65 10.33 -4.75
C VAL A 275 4.48 9.80 -3.33
N ALA A 276 5.40 10.18 -2.44
CA ALA A 276 5.27 9.98 -0.99
C ALA A 276 5.37 11.35 -0.30
N LEU A 277 4.54 11.56 0.71
CA LEU A 277 4.39 12.84 1.42
C LEU A 277 4.26 12.62 2.92
N ARG A 278 4.38 13.70 3.70
CA ARG A 278 4.04 13.70 5.12
C ARG A 278 2.59 14.14 5.29
N GLU A 279 1.86 13.42 6.13
CA GLU A 279 0.50 13.76 6.54
C GLU A 279 0.49 14.90 7.58
N TYR A 280 -0.64 15.60 7.70
CA TYR A 280 -0.91 16.52 8.79
C TYR A 280 -1.33 15.74 10.03
N PHE A 281 -0.55 15.84 11.11
CA PHE A 281 -0.81 15.09 12.34
C PHE A 281 -2.24 15.29 12.88
N GLU A 282 -2.80 16.49 12.71
CA GLU A 282 -4.14 16.87 13.14
C GLU A 282 -5.27 16.01 12.53
N THR A 283 -5.02 15.34 11.41
CA THR A 283 -6.01 14.47 10.75
C THR A 283 -5.99 13.03 11.27
N ILE A 284 -4.90 12.62 11.94
CA ILE A 284 -4.64 11.24 12.35
C ILE A 284 -4.00 11.10 13.76
N PRO A 285 -4.44 11.88 14.77
CA PRO A 285 -3.74 11.96 16.06
C PRO A 285 -3.65 10.61 16.81
N THR A 286 -4.64 9.74 16.62
CA THR A 286 -4.74 8.43 17.29
C THR A 286 -4.46 7.24 16.36
N LEU A 287 -4.15 7.49 15.08
CA LEU A 287 -4.01 6.41 14.09
C LEU A 287 -2.86 5.45 14.44
N TRP A 288 -1.70 5.99 14.81
CA TRP A 288 -0.53 5.16 15.12
C TRP A 288 -0.70 4.38 16.42
N GLU A 289 -1.38 4.96 17.40
CA GLU A 289 -1.71 4.29 18.66
C GLU A 289 -2.61 3.06 18.40
N ALA A 290 -3.71 3.26 17.69
CA ALA A 290 -4.62 2.17 17.29
C ALA A 290 -3.91 1.12 16.42
N THR A 291 -3.03 1.55 15.51
CA THR A 291 -2.21 0.65 14.68
C THR A 291 -1.30 -0.22 15.54
N ARG A 292 -0.62 0.37 16.52
CA ARG A 292 0.26 -0.37 17.43
C ARG A 292 -0.50 -1.37 18.30
N GLU A 293 -1.69 -1.01 18.79
CA GLU A 293 -2.55 -1.93 19.56
C GLU A 293 -2.97 -3.14 18.71
N TYR A 294 -3.35 -2.92 17.45
CA TYR A 294 -3.63 -3.99 16.50
C TYR A 294 -2.40 -4.89 16.28
N VAL A 295 -1.24 -4.29 16.04
CA VAL A 295 0.05 -4.98 15.81
C VAL A 295 0.44 -5.85 17.01
N GLN A 296 0.20 -5.38 18.24
CA GLN A 296 0.51 -6.12 19.47
C GLN A 296 -0.39 -7.35 19.67
N THR A 297 -1.65 -7.23 19.31
CA THR A 297 -2.64 -8.31 19.43
C THR A 297 -2.60 -9.27 18.23
N HIS A 298 -2.00 -8.86 17.11
CA HIS A 298 -1.90 -9.64 15.88
C HIS A 298 -0.47 -9.69 15.30
N PRO A 299 0.53 -10.14 16.07
CA PRO A 299 1.94 -10.14 15.64
C PRO A 299 2.19 -11.02 14.40
N GLN A 300 1.35 -12.03 14.15
CA GLN A 300 1.46 -12.93 13.00
C GLN A 300 1.30 -12.25 11.64
N TYR A 301 0.65 -11.08 11.59
CA TYR A 301 0.47 -10.32 10.35
C TYR A 301 1.60 -9.33 10.08
N ILE A 302 2.57 -9.23 11.00
CA ILE A 302 3.59 -8.20 10.96
C ILE A 302 4.80 -8.71 10.21
N TYR A 303 5.10 -8.05 9.10
CA TYR A 303 6.32 -8.33 8.37
C TYR A 303 7.55 -8.07 9.26
N PRO A 304 8.45 -9.04 9.44
CA PRO A 304 9.51 -8.93 10.44
C PRO A 304 10.40 -7.70 10.21
N ARG A 305 10.55 -6.89 11.26
CA ARG A 305 11.33 -5.62 11.24
C ARG A 305 12.81 -5.84 10.94
N THR A 306 13.33 -7.03 11.22
CA THR A 306 14.73 -7.43 11.01
C THR A 306 15.06 -7.72 9.54
N ARG A 307 14.05 -7.84 8.68
CA ARG A 307 14.27 -8.08 7.26
C ARG A 307 14.70 -6.81 6.54
N LYS A 308 15.66 -6.96 5.62
CA LYS A 308 16.23 -5.84 4.84
C LYS A 308 15.24 -5.18 3.89
N ASP A 309 14.19 -5.90 3.51
CA ASP A 309 13.10 -5.45 2.64
C ASP A 309 11.88 -4.93 3.42
N SER A 310 11.98 -4.78 4.75
CA SER A 310 10.92 -4.16 5.54
C SER A 310 10.82 -2.66 5.26
N LEU A 311 9.59 -2.19 5.02
CA LEU A 311 9.30 -0.77 4.82
C LEU A 311 9.10 0.01 6.14
N LEU A 312 9.32 -0.60 7.31
CA LEU A 312 9.11 0.08 8.59
C LEU A 312 9.93 1.36 8.72
N GLY A 313 11.19 1.34 8.26
CA GLY A 313 12.06 2.52 8.29
C GLY A 313 11.59 3.68 7.40
N MET A 314 10.65 3.44 6.49
CA MET A 314 10.02 4.50 5.69
C MET A 314 8.97 5.27 6.52
N ILE A 315 8.27 4.57 7.41
CA ILE A 315 7.13 5.11 8.17
C ILE A 315 7.49 5.43 9.62
N SER A 316 8.67 5.04 10.10
CA SER A 316 9.09 5.27 11.48
C SER A 316 10.61 5.41 11.59
N ASP A 317 11.03 6.46 12.27
CA ASP A 317 12.44 6.79 12.48
C ASP A 317 12.98 6.15 13.78
N ASP A 318 12.12 5.51 14.57
CA ASP A 318 12.39 4.97 15.90
C ASP A 318 11.94 3.51 16.03
N ASN A 319 12.10 2.70 14.98
CA ASN A 319 11.78 1.27 14.97
C ASN A 319 10.31 0.95 15.32
N GLY A 320 9.39 1.86 15.01
CA GLY A 320 7.95 1.69 15.16
C GLY A 320 7.36 2.22 16.46
N TRP A 321 8.11 3.00 17.25
CA TRP A 321 7.55 3.63 18.45
C TRP A 321 6.60 4.77 18.09
N SER A 322 6.96 5.58 17.09
CA SER A 322 6.16 6.67 16.54
C SER A 322 6.02 6.57 15.00
N TYR A 323 4.98 7.21 14.48
CA TYR A 323 4.76 7.38 13.05
C TYR A 323 5.40 8.68 12.59
N ASN A 324 6.28 8.62 11.58
CA ASN A 324 6.93 9.81 11.02
C ASN A 324 6.05 10.58 10.01
N LEU A 325 4.78 10.20 9.90
CA LEU A 325 3.74 10.77 9.02
C LEU A 325 3.93 10.49 7.51
N CYS A 326 4.99 9.79 7.12
CA CYS A 326 5.24 9.45 5.72
C CYS A 326 4.23 8.42 5.20
N HIS A 327 3.62 8.71 4.05
CA HIS A 327 2.71 7.79 3.37
C HIS A 327 2.87 7.90 1.85
N PHE A 328 2.44 6.86 1.14
CA PHE A 328 2.26 6.94 -0.31
C PHE A 328 1.00 7.75 -0.62
N TRP A 329 1.12 8.72 -1.53
CA TRP A 329 -0.02 9.55 -1.90
C TRP A 329 -0.96 8.73 -2.80
N SER A 330 -2.01 8.18 -2.20
CA SER A 330 -2.83 7.12 -2.79
C SER A 330 -3.75 7.59 -3.93
N ASN A 331 -3.68 8.84 -4.38
CA ASN A 331 -4.41 9.28 -5.57
C ASN A 331 -3.92 8.58 -6.85
N PHE A 332 -2.65 8.18 -6.84
CA PHE A 332 -2.06 7.21 -7.75
C PHE A 332 -1.70 5.97 -6.96
N GLU A 333 -2.22 4.82 -7.37
CA GLU A 333 -1.76 3.53 -6.88
C GLU A 333 -2.00 2.46 -7.93
N MET A 334 -1.02 1.58 -8.09
CA MET A 334 -1.18 0.29 -8.76
C MET A 334 -1.00 -0.80 -7.73
N LYS A 335 -1.97 -1.68 -7.57
CA LYS A 335 -1.97 -2.61 -6.44
C LYS A 335 -2.58 -3.95 -6.80
N LEU A 336 -2.05 -4.99 -6.17
CA LEU A 336 -2.59 -6.34 -6.22
C LEU A 336 -3.97 -6.38 -5.53
N ALA A 337 -5.01 -6.74 -6.26
CA ALA A 337 -6.41 -6.66 -5.83
C ALA A 337 -6.87 -7.85 -4.98
N VAL A 338 -6.27 -9.05 -5.13
CA VAL A 338 -6.85 -10.30 -4.59
C VAL A 338 -6.23 -10.81 -3.30
N SER A 339 -4.94 -10.58 -3.00
CA SER A 339 -4.29 -11.28 -1.88
C SER A 339 -3.65 -10.41 -0.80
N PHE A 340 -3.29 -9.16 -1.06
CA PHE A 340 -2.69 -8.32 -0.03
C PHE A 340 -3.73 -7.67 0.90
N THR A 341 -4.98 -7.56 0.45
CA THR A 341 -6.00 -6.72 1.08
C THR A 341 -7.28 -7.43 1.47
N ARG A 342 -7.50 -8.64 0.95
CA ARG A 342 -8.59 -9.54 1.34
C ARG A 342 -8.15 -10.58 2.38
N GLY A 343 -6.83 -10.68 2.64
CA GLY A 343 -6.22 -11.61 3.60
C GLY A 343 -6.08 -11.06 5.01
#